data_AF-A0A1V2RLE0-F1
#
_entry.id   AF-A0A1V2RLE0-F1
#
_cell.length_a   1.000
_cell.length_b   1.000
_cell.length_c   1.000
_cell.angle_alpha   90.00
_cell.angle_beta   90.00
_cell.angle_gamma   90.00
#
_symmetry.space_group_name_H-M   'P 1'
#
loop_
_entity.id
_entity.type
_entity.pdbx_description
1 polymer ?
#
loop_
_entity_poly.entity_id
_entity_poly.type
_entity_poly.pdbx_seq_one_letter_code
_entity_poly.pdbx_strand_id
1 'polypeptide(L)'
;MSNTSDIGQRYYPGAPAWWIRAAREALPQGHFPDRKDMQPGGIGISLLHAEVEGRVTVWMEIDTGRTVHDERPRRGTAAEERWLATRDDLAATLMDAGFHDIVRTRAGLLATAPQPSEPTHLHLRHANVFEEGVDALGRYTIRCPDHPHLRGLLVTDHGLGPTAFTYVYGHEDDQHPVWPQGFRGLHAAARAWAVHCGLPSPIEVTER
;
A
#
# COMPACT_ATOMS: atom_id res chain seq x y z
N MET A 1 -31.45 10.14 -6.36
CA MET A 1 -30.24 9.76 -7.12
C MET A 1 -29.29 10.93 -7.02
N SER A 2 -28.44 10.93 -5.99
CA SER A 2 -27.43 11.96 -5.79
C SER A 2 -26.08 11.28 -5.91
N ASN A 3 -25.34 11.73 -6.91
CA ASN A 3 -23.98 11.34 -7.23
C ASN A 3 -23.08 11.97 -6.16
N THR A 4 -22.79 11.23 -5.09
CA THR A 4 -21.95 11.71 -4.01
C THR A 4 -20.48 11.54 -4.41
N SER A 5 -19.93 12.67 -4.86
CA SER A 5 -18.57 13.12 -4.55
C SER A 5 -17.41 12.23 -5.00
N ASP A 6 -17.00 12.45 -6.23
CA ASP A 6 -15.61 12.38 -6.72
C ASP A 6 -14.78 13.55 -6.11
N ILE A 7 -14.80 13.65 -4.77
CA ILE A 7 -14.01 14.60 -4.00
C ILE A 7 -12.79 13.84 -3.50
N GLY A 8 -11.67 14.07 -4.19
CA GLY A 8 -10.29 13.75 -3.80
C GLY A 8 -10.13 12.80 -2.61
N GLN A 9 -9.92 11.52 -2.91
CA GLN A 9 -9.10 10.69 -2.03
C GLN A 9 -7.67 11.25 -2.08
N ARG A 10 -7.44 12.33 -1.33
CA ARG A 10 -6.10 12.68 -0.88
C ARG A 10 -5.58 11.46 -0.15
N TYR A 11 -4.51 10.97 -0.70
CA TYR A 11 -3.83 9.75 -0.38
C TYR A 11 -3.53 9.58 1.14
N TYR A 12 -3.68 8.36 1.66
CA TYR A 12 -3.39 7.92 3.04
C TYR A 12 -2.18 6.98 3.04
N PRO A 13 -1.39 6.82 4.12
CA PRO A 13 -0.41 5.73 4.23
C PRO A 13 -1.04 4.38 3.84
N GLY A 14 -0.65 3.80 2.69
CA GLY A 14 -1.26 2.60 2.12
C GLY A 14 -2.02 2.77 0.80
N ALA A 15 -1.43 3.40 -0.24
CA ALA A 15 -2.02 3.40 -1.60
C ALA A 15 -1.87 1.99 -2.10
N PRO A 16 -2.94 1.38 -2.64
CA PRO A 16 -3.15 -0.06 -2.69
C PRO A 16 -1.81 -0.78 -2.75
N ALA A 17 -1.31 -1.10 -1.55
CA ALA A 17 0.12 -1.35 -1.38
C ALA A 17 0.47 -2.47 -2.34
N TRP A 18 1.66 -2.41 -2.93
CA TRP A 18 2.15 -3.49 -3.78
C TRP A 18 1.87 -4.88 -3.17
N TRP A 19 1.89 -5.01 -1.82
CA TRP A 19 1.51 -6.22 -1.08
C TRP A 19 0.04 -6.66 -1.27
N ILE A 20 -0.93 -5.74 -1.35
CA ILE A 20 -2.34 -6.03 -1.66
C ILE A 20 -2.47 -6.52 -3.10
N ARG A 21 -1.77 -5.88 -4.04
CA ARG A 21 -1.75 -6.33 -5.44
C ARG A 21 -1.12 -7.71 -5.57
N ALA A 22 0.05 -7.91 -4.96
CA ALA A 22 0.75 -9.19 -4.91
C ALA A 22 -0.13 -10.27 -4.26
N ALA A 23 -0.84 -9.96 -3.18
CA ALA A 23 -1.75 -10.89 -2.55
C ALA A 23 -2.97 -11.21 -3.43
N ARG A 24 -3.41 -10.28 -4.26
CA ARG A 24 -4.50 -10.52 -5.22
C ARG A 24 -4.06 -11.32 -6.44
N GLU A 25 -2.83 -11.11 -6.91
CA GLU A 25 -2.21 -11.93 -7.94
C GLU A 25 -2.01 -13.37 -7.43
N ALA A 26 -1.59 -13.54 -6.18
CA ALA A 26 -1.45 -14.85 -5.54
C ALA A 26 -2.78 -15.54 -5.22
N LEU A 27 -3.83 -14.77 -4.90
CA LEU A 27 -5.15 -15.28 -4.53
C LEU A 27 -6.18 -14.90 -5.61
N PRO A 28 -6.20 -15.61 -6.75
CA PRO A 28 -7.04 -15.23 -7.88
C PRO A 28 -8.53 -15.34 -7.54
N GLN A 29 -9.32 -14.35 -7.98
CA GLN A 29 -10.77 -14.26 -7.69
C GLN A 29 -11.57 -15.50 -8.10
N GLY A 30 -11.11 -16.27 -9.08
CA GLY A 30 -11.77 -17.52 -9.49
C GLY A 30 -11.72 -18.63 -8.43
N HIS A 31 -10.72 -18.60 -7.54
CA HIS A 31 -10.57 -19.56 -6.44
C HIS A 31 -10.86 -18.93 -5.08
N PHE A 32 -10.51 -17.65 -4.91
CA PHE A 32 -10.77 -16.88 -3.70
C PHE A 32 -11.51 -15.57 -4.03
N PRO A 33 -12.85 -15.62 -4.18
CA PRO A 33 -13.63 -14.46 -4.61
C PRO A 33 -13.56 -13.33 -3.59
N ASP A 34 -13.67 -12.10 -4.07
CA ASP A 34 -13.84 -10.95 -3.18
C ASP A 34 -15.16 -11.11 -2.42
N ARG A 35 -15.22 -10.59 -1.19
CA ARG A 35 -16.44 -10.58 -0.37
C ARG A 35 -17.71 -10.19 -1.14
N LYS A 36 -17.61 -9.14 -1.97
CA LYS A 36 -18.73 -8.62 -2.76
C LYS A 36 -19.24 -9.60 -3.84
N ASP A 37 -18.39 -10.54 -4.26
CA ASP A 37 -18.65 -11.52 -5.32
C ASP A 37 -18.91 -12.93 -4.75
N MET A 38 -18.93 -13.05 -3.41
CA MET A 38 -19.20 -14.30 -2.69
C MET A 38 -20.59 -14.84 -3.06
N GLN A 39 -20.62 -16.08 -3.53
CA GLN A 39 -21.88 -16.78 -3.81
C GLN A 39 -22.58 -17.20 -2.50
N PRO A 40 -23.92 -17.30 -2.49
CA PRO A 40 -24.65 -17.81 -1.33
C PRO A 40 -24.14 -19.19 -0.88
N GLY A 41 -23.91 -19.35 0.42
CA GLY A 41 -23.32 -20.57 0.99
C GLY A 41 -21.80 -20.74 0.75
N GLY A 42 -21.14 -19.72 0.19
CA GLY A 42 -19.73 -19.70 -0.19
C GLY A 42 -18.80 -19.05 0.83
N ILE A 43 -17.54 -18.87 0.43
CA ILE A 43 -16.53 -18.13 1.17
C ILE A 43 -16.05 -16.97 0.30
N GLY A 44 -15.84 -15.81 0.90
CA GLY A 44 -15.23 -14.65 0.27
C GLY A 44 -14.07 -14.11 1.10
N ILE A 45 -13.19 -13.35 0.48
CA ILE A 45 -12.09 -12.69 1.18
C ILE A 45 -12.05 -11.18 0.94
N SER A 46 -11.45 -10.45 1.87
CA SER A 46 -11.07 -9.05 1.72
C SER A 46 -9.59 -8.91 2.01
N LEU A 47 -8.86 -8.23 1.13
CA LEU A 47 -7.46 -7.90 1.35
C LEU A 47 -7.37 -6.50 1.96
N LEU A 48 -6.72 -6.41 3.12
CA LEU A 48 -6.59 -5.17 3.88
C LEU A 48 -5.11 -4.93 4.19
N HIS A 49 -4.74 -3.66 4.32
CA HIS A 49 -3.44 -3.30 4.87
C HIS A 49 -3.35 -3.76 6.31
N ALA A 50 -2.24 -4.37 6.69
CA ALA A 50 -1.89 -4.51 8.10
C ALA A 50 -1.27 -3.20 8.59
N GLU A 51 -1.33 -2.94 9.90
CA GLU A 51 -0.67 -1.78 10.53
C GLU A 51 0.87 -1.80 10.35
N VAL A 52 1.43 -2.95 10.00
CA VAL A 52 2.85 -3.16 9.77
C VAL A 52 3.13 -3.15 8.27
N GLU A 53 4.13 -2.36 7.87
CA GLU A 53 4.64 -2.29 6.49
C GLU A 53 5.01 -3.69 5.96
N GLY A 54 4.74 -3.96 4.68
CA GLY A 54 5.05 -5.24 4.06
C GLY A 54 4.02 -6.35 4.29
N ARG A 55 2.99 -6.11 5.11
CA ARG A 55 2.01 -7.13 5.49
C ARG A 55 0.63 -6.89 4.92
N VAL A 56 0.00 -8.00 4.52
CA VAL A 56 -1.39 -8.07 4.11
C VAL A 56 -2.20 -8.81 5.17
N THR A 57 -3.40 -8.30 5.45
CA THR A 57 -4.43 -9.03 6.17
C THR A 57 -5.39 -9.62 5.15
N VAL A 58 -5.55 -10.93 5.16
CA VAL A 58 -6.60 -11.64 4.41
C VAL A 58 -7.74 -11.90 5.38
N TRP A 59 -8.78 -11.09 5.31
CA TRP A 59 -10.01 -11.27 6.06
C TRP A 59 -10.90 -12.26 5.30
N MET A 60 -11.45 -13.24 5.99
CA MET A 60 -12.34 -14.27 5.42
C MET A 60 -13.78 -14.04 5.90
N GLU A 61 -14.74 -14.39 5.05
CA GLU A 61 -16.13 -14.48 5.41
C GLU A 61 -16.71 -15.79 4.86
N ILE A 62 -17.63 -16.42 5.60
CA ILE A 62 -18.36 -17.60 5.14
C ILE A 62 -19.86 -17.39 5.29
N ASP A 63 -20.58 -17.57 4.19
CA ASP A 63 -22.03 -17.65 4.21
C ASP A 63 -22.46 -19.09 4.47
N THR A 64 -23.34 -19.28 5.46
CA THR A 64 -23.94 -20.59 5.79
C THR A 64 -25.33 -20.76 5.18
N GLY A 65 -25.79 -19.79 4.37
CA GLY A 65 -27.16 -19.68 3.84
C GLY A 65 -28.17 -19.16 4.88
N ARG A 66 -27.77 -19.03 6.15
CA ARG A 66 -28.56 -18.43 7.23
C ARG A 66 -27.92 -17.18 7.78
N THR A 67 -26.59 -17.17 7.85
CA THR A 67 -25.79 -16.11 8.45
C THR A 67 -24.44 -16.10 7.79
N VAL A 68 -23.90 -14.90 7.59
CA VAL A 68 -22.52 -14.67 7.18
C VAL A 68 -21.68 -14.50 8.45
N HIS A 69 -20.63 -15.30 8.56
CA HIS A 69 -19.64 -15.18 9.64
C HIS A 69 -18.39 -14.51 9.09
N ASP A 70 -17.93 -13.47 9.77
CA ASP A 70 -16.69 -12.73 9.52
C ASP A 70 -15.55 -13.13 10.47
N GLU A 71 -15.83 -14.08 11.36
CA GLU A 71 -14.88 -14.78 12.21
C GLU A 71 -15.11 -16.29 12.13
N ARG A 72 -14.17 -17.06 12.67
CA ARG A 72 -14.27 -18.52 12.79
C ARG A 72 -15.67 -18.95 13.29
N PRO A 73 -16.42 -19.75 12.50
CA PRO A 73 -17.72 -20.29 12.91
C PRO A 73 -17.65 -21.15 14.16
N ARG A 74 -18.83 -21.44 14.73
CA ARG A 74 -18.95 -22.26 15.95
C ARG A 74 -18.26 -23.62 15.78
N ARG A 75 -17.56 -24.04 16.85
CA ARG A 75 -16.82 -25.30 16.90
C ARG A 75 -17.71 -26.53 16.65
N GLY A 76 -17.20 -27.49 15.87
CA GLY A 76 -17.84 -28.75 15.53
C GLY A 76 -18.90 -28.65 14.43
N THR A 77 -18.89 -27.57 13.64
CA THR A 77 -19.84 -27.37 12.52
C THR A 77 -19.15 -27.62 11.18
N ALA A 78 -19.91 -28.06 10.18
CA ALA A 78 -19.40 -28.17 8.80
C ALA A 78 -18.88 -26.82 8.25
N ALA A 79 -19.45 -25.71 8.72
CA ALA A 79 -18.97 -24.36 8.40
C ALA A 79 -17.57 -24.10 8.98
N GLU A 80 -17.29 -24.54 10.22
CA GLU A 80 -15.95 -24.46 10.79
C GLU A 80 -14.96 -25.33 10.01
N GLU A 81 -15.31 -26.56 9.66
CA GLU A 81 -14.43 -27.46 8.89
C GLU A 81 -14.05 -26.82 7.55
N ARG A 82 -15.04 -26.28 6.82
CA ARG A 82 -14.81 -25.56 5.56
C ARG A 82 -13.98 -24.29 5.75
N TRP A 83 -14.25 -23.53 6.80
CA TRP A 83 -13.47 -22.34 7.15
C TRP A 83 -12.00 -22.68 7.39
N LEU A 84 -11.73 -23.71 8.21
CA LEU A 84 -10.37 -24.14 8.53
C LEU A 84 -9.64 -24.64 7.28
N ALA A 85 -10.29 -25.48 6.47
CA ALA A 85 -9.74 -25.98 5.22
C ALA A 85 -9.39 -24.83 4.26
N THR A 86 -10.28 -23.84 4.12
CA THR A 86 -10.03 -22.69 3.24
C THR A 86 -8.93 -21.79 3.79
N ARG A 87 -8.84 -21.62 5.12
CA ARG A 87 -7.76 -20.85 5.73
C ARG A 87 -6.40 -21.54 5.52
N ASP A 88 -6.36 -22.86 5.54
CA ASP A 88 -5.14 -23.62 5.25
C ASP A 88 -4.78 -23.57 3.76
N ASP A 89 -5.77 -23.60 2.87
CA ASP A 89 -5.58 -23.43 1.42
C ASP A 89 -5.06 -22.02 1.06
N LEU A 90 -5.63 -20.98 1.67
CA LEU A 90 -5.14 -19.60 1.56
C LEU A 90 -3.68 -19.50 2.03
N ALA A 91 -3.36 -20.11 3.18
CA ALA A 91 -1.99 -20.10 3.70
C ALA A 91 -1.02 -20.82 2.76
N ALA A 92 -1.40 -21.99 2.25
CA ALA A 92 -0.60 -22.75 1.29
C ALA A 92 -0.35 -21.95 0.00
N THR A 93 -1.42 -21.39 -0.58
CA THR A 93 -1.33 -20.58 -1.81
C THR A 93 -0.42 -19.36 -1.63
N LEU A 94 -0.52 -18.67 -0.48
CA LEU A 94 0.36 -17.54 -0.18
C LEU A 94 1.82 -18.00 -0.01
N MET A 95 2.08 -19.12 0.67
CA MET A 95 3.45 -19.66 0.80
C MET A 95 4.04 -20.01 -0.57
N ASP A 96 3.27 -20.65 -1.45
CA ASP A 96 3.72 -21.01 -2.79
C ASP A 96 4.02 -19.77 -3.64
N ALA A 97 3.32 -18.66 -3.38
CA ALA A 97 3.61 -17.35 -3.97
C ALA A 97 4.76 -16.58 -3.30
N GLY A 98 5.46 -17.17 -2.32
CA GLY A 98 6.62 -16.59 -1.65
C GLY A 98 6.30 -15.67 -0.47
N PHE A 99 5.05 -15.62 -0.01
CA PHE A 99 4.72 -14.94 1.25
C PHE A 99 5.29 -15.72 2.44
N HIS A 100 5.63 -15.01 3.51
CA HIS A 100 6.23 -15.58 4.72
C HIS A 100 5.60 -14.95 5.99
N ASP A 101 6.03 -15.41 7.18
CA ASP A 101 5.47 -15.03 8.48
C ASP A 101 3.94 -15.16 8.56
N ILE A 102 3.39 -16.24 8.00
CA ILE A 102 1.95 -16.42 7.96
C ILE A 102 1.40 -16.71 9.35
N VAL A 103 0.58 -15.79 9.86
CA VAL A 103 -0.09 -15.91 11.16
C VAL A 103 -1.58 -16.16 10.93
N ARG A 104 -2.08 -17.28 11.42
CA ARG A 104 -3.52 -17.59 11.42
C ARG A 104 -4.24 -16.80 12.49
N THR A 105 -5.22 -15.98 12.10
CA THR A 105 -6.05 -15.20 13.02
C THR A 105 -7.44 -15.82 13.15
N ARG A 106 -8.31 -15.20 13.97
CA ARG A 106 -9.73 -15.59 14.06
C ARG A 106 -10.53 -15.24 12.81
N ALA A 107 -10.18 -14.13 12.16
CA ALA A 107 -10.84 -13.61 10.97
C ALA A 107 -10.20 -14.06 9.65
N GLY A 108 -9.05 -14.75 9.69
CA GLY A 108 -8.37 -15.22 8.48
C GLY A 108 -6.87 -15.37 8.70
N LEU A 109 -6.08 -14.56 8.00
CA LEU A 109 -4.61 -14.65 7.98
C LEU A 109 -3.95 -13.26 7.95
N LEU A 110 -2.73 -13.19 8.50
CA LEU A 110 -1.76 -12.14 8.23
C LEU A 110 -0.57 -12.79 7.51
N ALA A 111 -0.01 -12.11 6.51
CA ALA A 111 1.17 -12.59 5.79
C ALA A 111 2.08 -11.42 5.40
N THR A 112 3.39 -11.64 5.43
CA THR A 112 4.38 -10.71 4.87
C THR A 112 4.56 -11.05 3.39
N ALA A 113 4.35 -10.07 2.52
CA ALA A 113 4.56 -10.24 1.09
C ALA A 113 6.06 -10.45 0.77
N PRO A 114 6.39 -11.18 -0.30
CA PRO A 114 7.78 -11.24 -0.78
C PRO A 114 8.29 -9.83 -1.10
N GLN A 115 9.58 -9.63 -1.30
CA GLN A 115 10.03 -8.36 -1.89
C GLN A 115 9.79 -8.40 -3.40
N PRO A 116 9.42 -7.29 -4.04
CA PRO A 116 9.39 -7.21 -5.50
C PRO A 116 10.77 -7.57 -6.09
N SER A 117 10.75 -8.29 -7.21
CA SER A 117 11.97 -8.64 -7.95
C SER A 117 12.59 -7.44 -8.68
N GLU A 118 11.79 -6.41 -8.95
CA GLU A 118 12.21 -5.19 -9.63
C GLU A 118 12.10 -4.00 -8.67
N PRO A 119 13.04 -3.04 -8.72
CA PRO A 119 12.98 -1.87 -7.88
C PRO A 119 11.80 -0.97 -8.26
N THR A 120 11.20 -0.34 -7.27
CA THR A 120 10.24 0.75 -7.52
C THR A 120 11.00 1.97 -8.03
N HIS A 121 10.69 2.41 -9.24
CA HIS A 121 11.33 3.58 -9.83
C HIS A 121 10.64 4.87 -9.39
N LEU A 122 11.45 5.80 -8.87
CA LEU A 122 11.05 7.17 -8.57
C LEU A 122 11.76 8.12 -9.52
N HIS A 123 10.99 9.09 -10.00
CA HIS A 123 11.49 10.12 -10.89
C HIS A 123 11.36 11.45 -10.17
N LEU A 124 12.50 12.11 -10.00
CA LEU A 124 12.61 13.47 -9.54
C LEU A 124 12.72 14.38 -10.76
N ARG A 125 11.90 15.42 -10.80
CA ARG A 125 12.01 16.50 -11.77
C ARG A 125 12.29 17.77 -11.00
N HIS A 126 13.43 18.40 -11.26
CA HIS A 126 13.71 19.72 -10.72
C HIS A 126 12.77 20.75 -11.36
N ALA A 127 12.20 21.64 -10.54
CA ALA A 127 11.37 22.72 -11.03
C ALA A 127 12.24 23.74 -11.82
N ASN A 128 11.69 24.31 -12.89
CA ASN A 128 12.46 25.18 -13.76
C ASN A 128 12.39 26.63 -13.27
N VAL A 129 13.42 27.10 -12.58
CA VAL A 129 13.50 28.47 -12.04
C VAL A 129 13.32 29.56 -13.12
N PHE A 130 13.73 29.31 -14.36
CA PHE A 130 13.59 30.29 -15.44
C PHE A 130 12.15 30.45 -15.95
N GLU A 131 11.32 29.41 -15.80
CA GLU A 131 9.93 29.40 -16.22
C GLU A 131 8.98 29.65 -15.03
N GLU A 132 9.29 29.07 -13.87
CA GLU A 132 8.45 29.00 -12.68
C GLU A 132 8.83 30.06 -11.62
N GLY A 133 9.96 30.76 -11.80
CA GLY A 133 10.43 31.82 -10.90
C GLY A 133 11.34 31.33 -9.77
N VAL A 134 11.85 32.27 -8.96
CA VAL A 134 12.82 31.97 -7.88
C VAL A 134 12.27 31.05 -6.81
N ASP A 135 10.95 31.04 -6.58
CA ASP A 135 10.29 30.17 -5.62
C ASP A 135 10.36 28.69 -6.02
N ALA A 136 10.71 28.39 -7.27
CA ALA A 136 10.96 27.04 -7.77
C ALA A 136 12.35 26.50 -7.37
N LEU A 137 13.24 27.36 -6.86
CA LEU A 137 14.58 26.96 -6.47
C LEU A 137 14.53 25.88 -5.39
N GLY A 138 15.22 24.76 -5.62
CA GLY A 138 15.27 23.66 -4.67
C GLY A 138 13.98 22.83 -4.59
N ARG A 139 12.99 23.08 -5.46
CA ARG A 139 11.77 22.28 -5.53
C ARG A 139 11.93 21.15 -6.54
N TYR A 140 11.53 19.96 -6.14
CA TYR A 140 11.52 18.77 -6.98
C TYR A 140 10.15 18.10 -6.90
N THR A 141 9.47 17.96 -8.03
CA THR A 141 8.34 17.04 -8.11
C THR A 141 8.88 15.62 -8.05
N ILE A 142 8.30 14.79 -7.18
CA ILE A 142 8.56 13.36 -7.13
C ILE A 142 7.33 12.60 -7.64
N ARG A 143 7.57 11.59 -8.48
CA ARG A 143 6.52 10.70 -9.00
C ARG A 143 7.01 9.27 -9.12
N CYS A 144 6.09 8.32 -9.03
CA CYS A 144 6.32 6.92 -9.37
C CYS A 144 5.58 6.58 -10.67
N PRO A 145 6.25 6.25 -11.79
CA PRO A 145 5.58 5.97 -13.06
C PRO A 145 4.56 4.83 -13.00
N ASP A 146 4.86 3.79 -12.21
CA ASP A 146 3.97 2.64 -12.00
C ASP A 146 2.70 3.03 -11.21
N HIS A 147 2.74 4.19 -10.54
CA HIS A 147 1.65 4.74 -9.76
C HIS A 147 1.43 6.24 -10.10
N PRO A 148 0.89 6.57 -11.29
CA PRO A 148 0.81 7.96 -11.79
C PRO A 148 0.03 8.96 -10.91
N HIS A 149 -0.80 8.43 -10.01
CA HIS A 149 -1.57 9.16 -9.01
C HIS A 149 -0.72 9.57 -7.79
N LEU A 150 0.41 8.92 -7.55
CA LEU A 150 1.35 9.30 -6.51
C LEU A 150 2.29 10.39 -7.03
N ARG A 151 2.04 11.60 -6.55
CA ARG A 151 2.83 12.79 -6.83
C ARG A 151 3.05 13.54 -5.54
N GLY A 152 4.30 13.86 -5.26
CA GLY A 152 4.68 14.63 -4.09
C GLY A 152 5.65 15.72 -4.45
N LEU A 153 6.09 16.43 -3.42
CA LEU A 153 7.03 17.52 -3.56
C LEU A 153 8.15 17.36 -2.54
N LEU A 154 9.38 17.54 -3.01
CA LEU A 154 10.57 17.68 -2.17
C LEU A 154 11.06 19.11 -2.26
N VAL A 155 11.29 19.74 -1.12
CA VAL A 155 11.79 21.12 -1.07
C VAL A 155 13.11 21.13 -0.32
N THR A 156 14.19 21.46 -1.02
CA THR A 156 15.50 21.66 -0.43
C THR A 156 15.65 23.12 -0.02
N ASP A 157 15.76 23.36 1.29
CA ASP A 157 16.04 24.68 1.84
C ASP A 157 17.49 24.76 2.32
N HIS A 158 18.11 25.90 2.01
CA HIS A 158 19.40 26.30 2.52
C HIS A 158 19.12 27.38 3.58
N GLY A 159 19.02 26.97 4.84
CA GLY A 159 18.98 27.93 5.95
C GLY A 159 20.24 28.81 5.97
N LEU A 160 20.39 29.65 7.00
CA LEU A 160 21.55 30.56 7.13
C LEU A 160 22.92 29.87 7.36
N GLY A 161 22.97 28.53 7.32
CA GLY A 161 24.18 27.73 7.57
C GLY A 161 24.59 26.88 6.36
N PRO A 162 25.74 26.19 6.43
CA PRO A 162 26.29 25.42 5.30
C PRO A 162 25.52 24.12 5.01
N THR A 163 24.40 23.86 5.69
CA THR A 163 23.70 22.56 5.64
C THR A 163 22.35 22.75 4.97
N ALA A 164 22.12 22.00 3.89
CA ALA A 164 20.83 21.94 3.21
C ALA A 164 19.98 20.81 3.79
N PHE A 165 18.68 21.06 3.95
CA PHE A 165 17.70 20.04 4.33
C PHE A 165 16.64 19.92 3.26
N THR A 166 16.30 18.69 2.91
CA THR A 166 15.20 18.38 1.99
C THR A 166 13.99 17.94 2.79
N TYR A 167 12.91 18.70 2.68
CA TYR A 167 11.62 18.43 3.29
C TYR A 167 10.73 17.65 2.33
N VAL A 168 9.96 16.71 2.87
CA VAL A 168 9.08 15.84 2.08
C VAL A 168 7.64 16.26 2.31
N TYR A 169 6.91 16.50 1.22
CA TYR A 169 5.48 16.75 1.19
C TYR A 169 4.82 15.55 0.52
N GLY A 170 3.80 14.99 1.16
CA GLY A 170 3.14 13.76 0.70
C GLY A 170 2.51 13.96 -0.68
N HIS A 171 1.84 15.10 -0.84
CA HIS A 171 1.27 15.61 -2.08
C HIS A 171 1.90 16.95 -2.51
N GLU A 172 1.82 17.28 -3.80
CA GLU A 172 2.33 18.56 -4.34
C GLU A 172 1.62 19.79 -3.76
N ASP A 173 0.39 19.61 -3.28
CA ASP A 173 -0.46 20.66 -2.71
C ASP A 173 -0.41 20.74 -1.17
N ASP A 174 0.42 19.91 -0.53
CA ASP A 174 0.51 19.93 0.93
C ASP A 174 1.17 21.21 1.43
N GLN A 175 0.61 21.79 2.49
CA GLN A 175 1.14 23.02 3.11
C GLN A 175 2.26 22.74 4.12
N HIS A 176 2.38 21.51 4.59
CA HIS A 176 3.32 21.13 5.63
C HIS A 176 4.05 19.83 5.28
N PRO A 177 5.34 19.71 5.63
CA PRO A 177 6.08 18.51 5.37
C PRO A 177 5.64 17.38 6.31
N VAL A 178 5.66 16.15 5.80
CA VAL A 178 5.43 14.91 6.55
C VAL A 178 6.48 14.74 7.65
N TRP A 179 7.73 15.14 7.35
CA TRP A 179 8.84 15.13 8.30
C TRP A 179 9.43 16.54 8.48
N PRO A 180 9.01 17.27 9.53
CA PRO A 180 9.49 18.63 9.81
C PRO A 180 10.99 18.74 10.06
N GLN A 181 11.67 17.65 10.41
CA GLN A 181 13.12 17.61 10.60
C GLN A 181 13.91 17.59 9.29
N GLY A 182 13.27 17.24 8.17
CA GLY A 182 13.91 17.10 6.85
C GLY A 182 14.99 16.00 6.79
N PHE A 183 15.60 15.88 5.62
CA PHE A 183 16.65 14.91 5.33
C PHE A 183 17.89 15.61 4.77
N ARG A 184 19.08 15.10 5.08
CA ARG A 184 20.36 15.67 4.62
C ARG A 184 20.71 15.32 3.16
N GLY A 185 19.74 14.87 2.36
CA GLY A 185 19.95 14.51 0.96
C GLY A 185 18.64 14.22 0.23
N LEU A 186 18.60 14.61 -1.05
CA LEU A 186 17.43 14.50 -1.90
C LEU A 186 16.97 13.04 -2.09
N HIS A 187 17.90 12.10 -2.32
CA HIS A 187 17.57 10.68 -2.48
C HIS A 187 17.03 10.05 -1.20
N ALA A 188 17.54 10.47 -0.03
CA ALA A 188 17.03 9.99 1.25
C ALA A 188 15.60 10.50 1.49
N ALA A 189 15.32 11.77 1.18
CA ALA A 189 13.98 12.33 1.20
C ALA A 189 13.03 11.61 0.21
N ALA A 190 13.49 11.31 -1.00
CA ALA A 190 12.71 10.58 -2.00
C ALA A 190 12.36 9.15 -1.55
N ARG A 191 13.33 8.44 -0.94
CA ARG A 191 13.08 7.10 -0.36
C ARG A 191 12.10 7.18 0.80
N ALA A 192 12.24 8.17 1.68
CA ALA A 192 11.29 8.38 2.76
C ALA A 192 9.89 8.65 2.21
N TRP A 193 9.75 9.55 1.22
CA TRP A 193 8.48 9.79 0.54
C TRP A 193 7.85 8.49 0.03
N ALA A 194 8.62 7.64 -0.64
CA ALA A 194 8.14 6.35 -1.13
C ALA A 194 7.67 5.41 -0.02
N VAL A 195 8.39 5.33 1.11
CA VAL A 195 7.97 4.55 2.29
C VAL A 195 6.67 5.11 2.88
N HIS A 196 6.53 6.43 2.99
CA HIS A 196 5.26 7.06 3.40
C HIS A 196 4.14 6.78 2.40
N CYS A 197 4.48 6.66 1.12
CA CYS A 197 3.58 6.20 0.07
C CYS A 197 3.34 4.69 0.04
N GLY A 198 3.90 3.91 0.97
CA GLY A 198 3.73 2.45 1.03
C GLY A 198 4.33 1.72 -0.19
N LEU A 199 5.28 2.35 -0.88
CA LEU A 199 5.97 1.77 -2.02
C LEU A 199 7.01 0.75 -1.54
N PRO A 200 7.07 -0.44 -2.16
CA PRO A 200 7.94 -1.50 -1.70
C PRO A 200 9.41 -1.21 -2.03
N SER A 201 10.30 -1.71 -1.18
CA SER A 201 11.74 -1.76 -1.44
C SER A 201 12.10 -2.97 -2.33
N PRO A 202 13.18 -2.90 -3.13
CA PRO A 202 14.13 -1.79 -3.24
C PRO A 202 13.57 -0.60 -4.04
N ILE A 203 14.03 0.61 -3.71
CA ILE A 203 13.65 1.85 -4.39
C ILE A 203 14.82 2.34 -5.23
N GLU A 204 14.59 2.72 -6.48
CA GLU A 204 15.56 3.39 -7.33
C GLU A 204 15.11 4.82 -7.62
N VAL A 205 16.00 5.79 -7.40
CA VAL A 205 15.69 7.22 -7.56
C VAL A 205 16.49 7.74 -8.74
N THR A 206 15.79 8.28 -9.73
CA THR A 206 16.40 8.91 -10.91
C THR A 206 16.06 10.40 -10.93
N GLU A 207 17.06 11.22 -11.21
CA GLU A 207 16.90 12.67 -11.42
C GLU A 207 16.87 12.96 -12.91
N ARG A 208 15.91 13.76 -13.36
CA ARG A 208 15.77 14.17 -14.76
C ARG A 208 15.52 15.67 -14.88
#